data_AF-A0A9P7CXR8-F1
#
_entry.id   AF-A0A9P7CXR8-F1
#
_cell.length_a   1.000
_cell.length_b   1.000
_cell.length_c   1.000
_cell.angle_alpha   90.00
_cell.angle_beta   90.00
_cell.angle_gamma   90.00
#
_symmetry.space_group_name_H-M   'P 1'
#
loop_
_entity.id
_entity.type
_entity.pdbx_description
1 polymer ?
#
loop_
_entity_poly.entity_id
_entity_poly.type
_entity_poly.pdbx_seq_one_letter_code
_entity_poly.pdbx_strand_id
1 'polypeptide(L)'
;MSQSTSEHDPLDQTHPATPVVPDLSGTIPTSTEARAKRRIAALEEELQELKQEKGTKQRKMTYYISQGRAIRRTTVLYTSLEDLIGENDRRQDRLQRGYLALAQTLPWVHSKLTNLDVEDCEDMLRKLKKGADAAQGDDTSTLKDLVTAWVNEDFRVSPLLRPDSKQLRSFVHDVCGRLLCPAEWDWSNDCTEAWANYAFNGGDVEKGLFRSKILVQAFKAIFTSPSSAREVEGDGDGANILKNNRRARQTLNHVKVKTCIASIINMRKVTPRSIAYVVCQVRFALSSVSSWRTVDGDFNYEAFWNNTVDFFEDVPGPVAQRRVAKLLEWWTRKVFGKNHRDDLTPDVVSKMSVTALAEQRKALEDAAFDSE
;
A
#
# COMPACT_ATOMS: atom_id res chain seq x y z
N MET A 1 0.75 -112.90 71.67
CA MET A 1 -0.39 -111.98 71.46
C MET A 1 -0.71 -112.02 69.98
N SER A 2 -1.72 -112.79 69.62
CA SER A 2 -2.12 -113.01 68.24
C SER A 2 -3.63 -112.93 68.21
N GLN A 3 -4.19 -112.02 67.41
CA GLN A 3 -5.42 -112.27 66.66
C GLN A 3 -5.57 -111.22 65.56
N SER A 4 -6.20 -111.69 64.50
CA SER A 4 -6.30 -111.19 63.14
C SER A 4 -7.77 -110.89 62.84
N THR A 5 -8.00 -110.17 61.73
CA THR A 5 -9.20 -110.06 60.88
C THR A 5 -10.43 -109.30 61.42
N SER A 6 -10.83 -108.23 60.72
CA SER A 6 -11.88 -108.30 59.68
C SER A 6 -11.93 -107.03 58.80
N GLU A 7 -12.20 -107.25 57.51
CA GLU A 7 -12.43 -106.29 56.42
C GLU A 7 -13.79 -105.57 56.53
N HIS A 8 -13.90 -104.35 55.97
CA HIS A 8 -14.95 -103.99 54.99
C HIS A 8 -14.72 -102.57 54.41
N ASP A 9 -14.85 -102.47 53.09
CA ASP A 9 -14.85 -101.25 52.27
C ASP A 9 -16.26 -101.08 51.61
N PRO A 10 -16.57 -100.06 50.78
CA PRO A 10 -17.33 -98.83 51.10
C PRO A 10 -18.62 -98.66 50.25
N LEU A 11 -19.46 -97.62 50.49
CA LEU A 11 -20.50 -97.10 49.56
C LEU A 11 -20.90 -95.67 50.02
N ASP A 12 -20.46 -94.61 49.32
CA ASP A 12 -21.12 -93.91 48.19
C ASP A 12 -22.35 -93.06 48.60
N GLN A 13 -22.17 -91.74 48.63
CA GLN A 13 -23.27 -90.76 48.60
C GLN A 13 -22.97 -89.72 47.52
N THR A 14 -23.65 -89.91 46.40
CA THR A 14 -23.81 -88.99 45.28
C THR A 14 -24.60 -87.74 45.68
N HIS A 15 -24.05 -86.55 45.42
CA HIS A 15 -24.83 -85.31 45.26
C HIS A 15 -24.72 -84.81 43.81
N PRO A 16 -25.82 -84.36 43.17
CA PRO A 16 -25.84 -84.05 41.75
C PRO A 16 -25.19 -82.70 41.45
N ALA A 17 -24.44 -82.66 40.35
CA ALA A 17 -23.79 -81.46 39.82
C ALA A 17 -24.82 -80.49 39.22
N THR A 18 -24.79 -79.24 39.66
CA THR A 18 -25.50 -78.11 39.05
C THR A 18 -24.80 -77.74 37.72
N PRO A 19 -25.53 -77.56 36.61
CA PRO A 19 -24.92 -77.16 35.34
C PRO A 19 -24.55 -75.67 35.39
N VAL A 20 -23.27 -75.37 35.24
CA VAL A 20 -22.78 -74.00 35.01
C VAL A 20 -23.17 -73.61 33.58
N VAL A 21 -24.17 -72.75 33.44
CA VAL A 21 -24.47 -72.07 32.17
C VAL A 21 -23.43 -70.96 31.98
N PRO A 22 -22.68 -70.91 30.88
CA PRO A 22 -21.81 -69.77 30.59
C PRO A 22 -22.69 -68.57 30.24
N ASP A 23 -22.60 -67.51 31.03
CA ASP A 23 -23.23 -66.22 30.73
C ASP A 23 -22.60 -65.65 29.44
N LEU A 24 -23.39 -65.62 28.36
CA LEU A 24 -23.04 -65.01 27.08
C LEU A 24 -23.35 -63.50 27.07
N SER A 25 -23.08 -62.77 28.16
CA SER A 25 -23.12 -61.31 28.19
C SER A 25 -21.77 -60.70 27.78
N GLY A 26 -21.35 -60.98 26.55
CA GLY A 26 -20.16 -60.41 25.94
C GLY A 26 -20.29 -58.92 25.58
N THR A 27 -20.60 -58.06 26.55
CA THR A 27 -20.32 -56.62 26.43
C THR A 27 -19.10 -56.31 27.29
N ILE A 28 -17.93 -56.26 26.65
CA ILE A 28 -16.71 -55.74 27.27
C ILE A 28 -17.02 -54.30 27.70
N PRO A 29 -17.01 -53.96 29.01
CA PRO A 29 -17.20 -52.59 29.43
C PRO A 29 -15.96 -51.83 28.99
N THR A 30 -16.05 -51.05 27.90
CA THR A 30 -15.02 -50.05 27.63
C THR A 30 -15.01 -49.12 28.83
N SER A 31 -13.93 -49.17 29.62
CA SER A 31 -13.73 -48.30 30.78
C SER A 31 -14.19 -46.89 30.43
N THR A 32 -14.97 -46.27 31.31
CA THR A 32 -15.42 -44.88 31.17
C THR A 32 -14.26 -43.94 30.82
N GLU A 33 -13.06 -44.26 31.31
CA GLU A 33 -11.80 -43.61 30.99
C GLU A 33 -11.40 -43.74 29.49
N ALA A 34 -11.58 -44.91 28.88
CA ALA A 34 -11.31 -45.13 27.46
C ALA A 34 -12.32 -44.40 26.55
N ARG A 35 -13.55 -44.20 27.04
CA ARG A 35 -14.56 -43.36 26.34
C ARG A 35 -14.21 -41.88 26.46
N ALA A 36 -13.79 -41.44 27.65
CA ALA A 36 -13.35 -40.07 27.89
C ALA A 36 -12.10 -39.72 27.06
N LYS A 37 -11.09 -40.60 27.00
CA LYS A 37 -9.88 -40.42 26.17
C LYS A 37 -10.20 -40.25 24.69
N ARG A 38 -11.11 -41.08 24.14
CA ARG A 38 -11.58 -40.94 22.75
C ARG A 38 -12.31 -39.62 22.51
N ARG A 39 -13.13 -39.18 23.47
CA ARG A 39 -13.84 -37.90 23.36
C ARG A 39 -12.88 -36.70 23.43
N ILE A 40 -11.86 -36.76 24.29
CA ILE A 40 -10.82 -35.74 24.36
C ILE A 40 -10.06 -35.65 23.04
N ALA A 41 -9.60 -36.78 22.49
CA ALA A 41 -8.90 -36.80 21.21
C ALA A 41 -9.74 -36.19 20.07
N ALA A 42 -11.03 -36.53 19.98
CA ALA A 42 -11.93 -35.96 18.98
C ALA A 42 -12.14 -34.45 19.16
N LEU A 43 -12.24 -33.96 20.40
CA LEU A 43 -12.35 -32.53 20.70
C LEU A 43 -11.04 -31.78 20.41
N GLU A 44 -9.88 -32.41 20.64
CA GLU A 44 -8.57 -31.83 20.30
C GLU A 44 -8.39 -31.68 18.78
N GLU A 45 -8.85 -32.67 18.01
CA GLU A 45 -8.88 -32.64 16.54
C GLU A 45 -9.79 -31.50 16.03
N GLU A 46 -11.03 -31.42 16.51
CA GLU A 46 -11.97 -30.35 16.16
C GLU A 46 -11.42 -28.95 16.51
N LEU A 47 -10.76 -28.82 17.65
CA LEU A 47 -10.14 -27.57 18.09
C LEU A 47 -8.93 -27.20 17.21
N GLN A 48 -8.18 -28.19 16.72
CA GLN A 48 -7.09 -27.99 15.78
C GLN A 48 -7.61 -27.52 14.40
N GLU A 49 -8.68 -28.12 13.90
CA GLU A 49 -9.36 -27.68 12.67
C GLU A 49 -9.86 -26.24 12.79
N LEU A 50 -10.59 -25.91 13.87
CA LEU A 50 -11.07 -24.55 14.13
C LEU A 50 -9.92 -23.53 14.23
N LYS A 51 -8.80 -23.90 14.85
CA LYS A 51 -7.59 -23.05 14.89
C LYS A 51 -7.00 -22.83 13.49
N GLN A 52 -6.95 -23.87 12.66
CA GLN A 52 -6.43 -23.80 11.30
C GLN A 52 -7.35 -22.94 10.41
N GLU A 53 -8.67 -23.12 10.50
CA GLU A 53 -9.65 -22.29 9.80
C GLU A 53 -9.53 -20.82 10.23
N LYS A 54 -9.47 -20.57 11.54
CA LYS A 54 -9.29 -19.21 12.09
C LYS A 54 -7.99 -18.59 11.59
N GLY A 55 -6.90 -19.35 11.56
CA GLY A 55 -5.62 -18.92 11.01
C GLY A 55 -5.70 -18.57 9.52
N THR A 56 -6.43 -19.37 8.73
CA THR A 56 -6.63 -19.13 7.30
C THR A 56 -7.47 -17.88 7.05
N LYS A 57 -8.59 -17.72 7.77
CA LYS A 57 -9.45 -16.53 7.72
C LYS A 57 -8.66 -15.27 8.09
N GLN A 58 -7.83 -15.33 9.14
CA GLN A 58 -6.98 -14.23 9.59
C GLN A 58 -5.94 -13.85 8.51
N ARG A 59 -5.31 -14.83 7.85
CA ARG A 59 -4.36 -14.60 6.76
C ARG A 59 -5.03 -13.94 5.55
N LYS A 60 -6.18 -14.47 5.10
CA LYS A 60 -6.98 -13.90 3.99
C LYS A 60 -7.39 -12.45 4.31
N MET A 61 -7.83 -12.19 5.55
CA MET A 61 -8.14 -10.84 6.03
C MET A 61 -6.95 -9.89 5.97
N THR A 62 -5.80 -10.32 6.51
CA THR A 62 -4.58 -9.50 6.56
C THR A 62 -4.07 -9.19 5.16
N TYR A 63 -4.17 -10.17 4.25
CA TYR A 63 -3.77 -10.01 2.86
C TYR A 63 -4.58 -8.91 2.17
N TYR A 64 -5.92 -9.00 2.13
CA TYR A 64 -6.73 -8.02 1.42
C TYR A 64 -6.65 -6.62 2.04
N ILE A 65 -6.62 -6.52 3.37
CA ILE A 65 -6.39 -5.21 4.03
C ILE A 65 -5.04 -4.63 3.61
N SER A 66 -3.98 -5.44 3.58
CA SER A 66 -2.64 -4.99 3.15
C SER A 66 -2.64 -4.52 1.69
N GLN A 67 -3.24 -5.29 0.79
CA GLN A 67 -3.34 -4.94 -0.64
C GLN A 67 -4.15 -3.65 -0.86
N GLY A 68 -5.25 -3.49 -0.11
CA GLY A 68 -6.12 -2.33 -0.18
C GLY A 68 -5.43 -1.00 0.09
N ARG A 69 -4.33 -1.01 0.86
CA ARG A 69 -3.55 0.20 1.20
C ARG A 69 -3.00 0.94 -0.03
N ALA A 70 -2.91 0.30 -1.20
CA ALA A 70 -2.46 0.95 -2.43
C ALA A 70 -3.56 1.77 -3.14
N ILE A 71 -4.83 1.46 -2.89
CA ILE A 71 -5.98 1.88 -3.72
C ILE A 71 -6.18 3.41 -3.65
N ARG A 72 -6.33 4.00 -2.46
CA ARG A 72 -6.51 5.46 -2.34
C ARG A 72 -5.34 6.25 -2.94
N ARG A 73 -4.13 5.70 -2.80
CA ARG A 73 -2.88 6.34 -3.23
C ARG A 73 -2.68 6.36 -4.75
N THR A 74 -3.21 5.38 -5.47
CA THR A 74 -2.84 5.16 -6.88
C THR A 74 -4.01 4.98 -7.83
N THR A 75 -5.19 4.71 -7.30
CA THR A 75 -6.37 4.33 -8.09
C THR A 75 -7.50 5.33 -7.91
N VAL A 76 -8.05 5.48 -6.70
CA VAL A 76 -9.26 6.29 -6.52
C VAL A 76 -9.43 6.81 -5.11
N LEU A 77 -9.91 8.05 -4.97
CA LEU A 77 -10.12 8.66 -3.66
C LEU A 77 -11.57 8.64 -3.19
N TYR A 78 -12.52 8.90 -4.09
CA TYR A 78 -13.94 9.08 -3.73
C TYR A 78 -14.89 8.00 -4.26
N THR A 79 -14.64 7.47 -5.46
CA THR A 79 -15.46 6.38 -6.02
C THR A 79 -15.33 5.10 -5.21
N SER A 80 -16.44 4.36 -5.08
CA SER A 80 -16.46 3.03 -4.47
C SER A 80 -15.77 2.00 -5.39
N LEU A 81 -15.35 0.87 -4.81
CA LEU A 81 -14.76 -0.21 -5.62
C LEU A 81 -15.83 -0.93 -6.43
N GLU A 82 -17.02 -1.03 -5.87
CA GLU A 82 -18.22 -1.59 -6.47
C GLU A 82 -18.61 -0.83 -7.74
N ASP A 83 -18.64 0.51 -7.69
CA ASP A 83 -18.92 1.33 -8.88
C ASP A 83 -17.82 1.21 -9.94
N LEU A 84 -16.55 1.18 -9.52
CA LEU A 84 -15.42 0.99 -10.45
C LEU A 84 -15.48 -0.36 -11.16
N ILE A 85 -15.86 -1.42 -10.45
CA ILE A 85 -15.96 -2.77 -10.99
C ILE A 85 -17.21 -2.89 -11.86
N GLY A 86 -18.37 -2.43 -11.39
CA GLY A 86 -19.64 -2.51 -12.11
C GLY A 86 -19.66 -1.70 -13.40
N GLU A 87 -18.91 -0.59 -13.47
CA GLU A 87 -18.90 0.26 -14.67
C GLU A 87 -17.91 -0.22 -15.75
N ASN A 88 -16.99 -1.14 -15.43
CA ASN A 88 -16.18 -1.81 -16.46
C ASN A 88 -17.07 -2.47 -17.54
N ASP A 89 -18.30 -2.82 -17.19
CA ASP A 89 -19.26 -3.46 -18.09
C ASP A 89 -20.04 -2.45 -18.97
N ARG A 90 -20.00 -1.14 -18.68
CA ARG A 90 -20.83 -0.10 -19.33
C ARG A 90 -20.08 0.98 -20.10
N ARG A 91 -18.74 0.98 -20.08
CA ARG A 91 -17.86 1.86 -20.89
C ARG A 91 -18.04 3.37 -20.67
N GLN A 92 -18.17 3.83 -19.42
CA GLN A 92 -17.90 5.24 -19.12
C GLN A 92 -16.39 5.50 -18.99
N ASP A 93 -15.87 6.47 -19.75
CA ASP A 93 -14.43 6.74 -19.90
C ASP A 93 -13.67 6.90 -18.56
N ARG A 94 -14.21 7.65 -17.58
CA ARG A 94 -13.51 7.90 -16.31
C ARG A 94 -13.45 6.65 -15.41
N LEU A 95 -14.59 5.98 -15.23
CA LEU A 95 -14.68 4.81 -14.37
C LEU A 95 -13.90 3.64 -14.97
N GLN A 96 -13.89 3.52 -16.30
CA GLN A 96 -13.03 2.58 -17.00
C GLN A 96 -11.54 2.89 -16.76
N ARG A 97 -11.09 4.15 -16.89
CA ARG A 97 -9.71 4.53 -16.53
C ARG A 97 -9.39 4.20 -15.06
N GLY A 98 -10.36 4.39 -14.16
CA GLY A 98 -10.24 4.01 -12.75
C GLY A 98 -10.09 2.50 -12.56
N TYR A 99 -10.85 1.69 -13.29
CA TYR A 99 -10.74 0.24 -13.27
C TYR A 99 -9.40 -0.23 -13.83
N LEU A 100 -8.92 0.37 -14.92
CA LEU A 100 -7.59 0.08 -15.47
C LEU A 100 -6.48 0.41 -14.46
N ALA A 101 -6.59 1.54 -13.75
CA ALA A 101 -5.69 1.88 -12.66
C ALA A 101 -5.78 0.87 -11.51
N LEU A 102 -6.98 0.37 -11.17
CA LEU A 102 -7.16 -0.68 -10.16
C LEU A 102 -6.48 -1.99 -10.58
N ALA A 103 -6.66 -2.40 -11.82
CA ALA A 103 -6.05 -3.60 -12.38
C ALA A 103 -4.52 -3.50 -12.48
N GLN A 104 -3.98 -2.31 -12.75
CA GLN A 104 -2.54 -2.08 -12.69
C GLN A 104 -2.00 -2.14 -11.26
N THR A 105 -2.71 -1.55 -10.30
CA THR A 105 -2.32 -1.56 -8.89
C THR A 105 -2.46 -2.97 -8.26
N LEU A 106 -3.49 -3.71 -8.64
CA LEU A 106 -3.79 -5.07 -8.17
C LEU A 106 -3.98 -6.01 -9.38
N PRO A 107 -2.90 -6.51 -10.02
CA PRO A 107 -2.96 -7.32 -11.24
C PRO A 107 -3.82 -8.58 -11.13
N TRP A 108 -4.00 -9.10 -9.92
CA TRP A 108 -4.80 -10.29 -9.64
C TRP A 108 -6.31 -10.01 -9.55
N VAL A 109 -6.74 -8.74 -9.46
CA VAL A 109 -8.13 -8.39 -9.09
C VAL A 109 -9.14 -8.91 -10.11
N HIS A 110 -8.91 -8.73 -11.41
CA HIS A 110 -9.84 -9.16 -12.46
C HIS A 110 -10.05 -10.67 -12.46
N SER A 111 -8.95 -11.43 -12.43
CA SER A 111 -9.00 -12.90 -12.34
C SER A 111 -9.69 -13.36 -11.06
N LYS A 112 -9.46 -12.67 -9.93
CA LYS A 112 -10.08 -13.05 -8.66
C LYS A 112 -11.58 -12.81 -8.66
N LEU A 113 -12.04 -11.65 -9.15
CA LEU A 113 -13.47 -11.31 -9.23
C LEU A 113 -14.28 -12.32 -10.05
N THR A 114 -13.69 -12.90 -11.11
CA THR A 114 -14.36 -13.89 -11.97
C THR A 114 -14.61 -15.24 -11.26
N ASN A 115 -13.84 -15.54 -10.21
CA ASN A 115 -13.85 -16.85 -9.54
C ASN A 115 -14.50 -16.83 -8.15
N LEU A 116 -14.93 -15.67 -7.66
CA LEU A 116 -15.60 -15.54 -6.37
C LEU A 116 -17.11 -15.47 -6.56
N ASP A 117 -17.85 -16.07 -5.64
CA ASP A 117 -19.28 -15.78 -5.52
C ASP A 117 -19.51 -14.35 -5.01
N VAL A 118 -20.78 -13.93 -5.00
CA VAL A 118 -21.18 -12.57 -4.63
C VAL A 118 -20.78 -12.22 -3.20
N GLU A 119 -20.99 -13.12 -2.24
CA GLU A 119 -20.71 -12.87 -0.82
C GLU A 119 -19.20 -12.75 -0.54
N ASP A 120 -18.41 -13.65 -1.11
CA ASP A 120 -16.96 -13.66 -1.00
C ASP A 120 -16.33 -12.45 -1.72
N CYS A 121 -16.95 -12.00 -2.82
CA CYS A 121 -16.57 -10.78 -3.52
C CYS A 121 -16.81 -9.54 -2.65
N GLU A 122 -18.01 -9.36 -2.11
CA GLU A 122 -18.33 -8.23 -1.22
C GLU A 122 -17.41 -8.21 0.01
N ASP A 123 -17.14 -9.38 0.59
CA ASP A 123 -16.23 -9.50 1.73
C ASP A 123 -14.79 -9.08 1.40
N MET A 124 -14.30 -9.47 0.22
CA MET A 124 -13.01 -9.03 -0.28
C MET A 124 -12.99 -7.50 -0.50
N LEU A 125 -14.01 -6.93 -1.14
CA LEU A 125 -14.09 -5.49 -1.40
C LEU A 125 -14.15 -4.66 -0.11
N ARG A 126 -14.93 -5.10 0.89
CA ARG A 126 -14.95 -4.48 2.22
C ARG A 126 -13.56 -4.47 2.88
N LYS A 127 -12.80 -5.57 2.77
CA LYS A 127 -11.44 -5.67 3.32
C LYS A 127 -10.44 -4.79 2.57
N LEU A 128 -10.53 -4.73 1.25
CA LEU A 128 -9.72 -3.82 0.42
C LEU A 128 -10.00 -2.36 0.79
N LYS A 129 -11.28 -1.98 0.87
CA LYS A 129 -11.70 -0.63 1.29
C LYS A 129 -11.17 -0.28 2.68
N LYS A 130 -11.27 -1.20 3.65
CA LYS A 130 -10.70 -1.00 5.00
C LYS A 130 -9.20 -0.71 4.96
N GLY A 131 -8.46 -1.44 4.13
CA GLY A 131 -7.04 -1.17 3.88
C GLY A 131 -6.79 0.21 3.27
N ALA A 132 -7.59 0.57 2.28
CA ALA A 132 -7.52 1.82 1.54
C ALA A 132 -7.73 3.02 2.47
N ASP A 133 -8.80 3.00 3.27
CA ASP A 133 -9.15 4.07 4.19
C ASP A 133 -8.15 4.18 5.36
N ALA A 134 -7.67 3.04 5.89
CA ALA A 134 -6.63 3.04 6.93
C ALA A 134 -5.32 3.67 6.43
N ALA A 135 -4.91 3.34 5.20
CA ALA A 135 -3.75 3.95 4.58
C ALA A 135 -3.89 5.46 4.40
N GLN A 136 -5.08 5.94 4.00
CA GLN A 136 -5.37 7.36 3.90
C GLN A 136 -5.27 8.07 5.25
N GLY A 137 -5.83 7.45 6.30
CA GLY A 137 -5.74 7.98 7.67
C GLY A 137 -4.29 8.11 8.16
N ASP A 138 -3.47 7.08 7.94
CA ASP A 138 -2.03 7.10 8.30
C ASP A 138 -1.27 8.24 7.58
N ASP A 139 -1.49 8.39 6.27
CA ASP A 139 -0.86 9.45 5.46
C ASP A 139 -1.31 10.84 5.93
N THR A 140 -2.62 10.99 6.18
CA THR A 140 -3.23 12.23 6.66
C THR A 140 -2.62 12.67 7.98
N SER A 141 -2.49 11.73 8.93
CA SER A 141 -1.86 12.01 10.22
C SER A 141 -0.40 12.42 10.06
N THR A 142 0.35 11.70 9.23
CA THR A 142 1.78 11.95 8.99
C THR A 142 2.01 13.32 8.35
N LEU A 143 1.20 13.69 7.35
CA LEU A 143 1.37 14.93 6.62
C LEU A 143 0.91 16.16 7.41
N LYS A 144 -0.06 16.03 8.32
CA LYS A 144 -0.44 17.15 9.22
C LYS A 144 0.76 17.71 9.97
N ASP A 145 1.64 16.82 10.44
CA ASP A 145 2.83 17.20 11.20
C ASP A 145 3.95 17.71 10.27
N LEU A 146 4.24 16.95 9.21
CA LEU A 146 5.33 17.27 8.29
C LEU A 146 5.11 18.58 7.53
N VAL A 147 3.91 18.80 6.99
CA VAL A 147 3.56 20.04 6.26
C VAL A 147 3.69 21.25 7.17
N THR A 148 3.26 21.13 8.43
CA THR A 148 3.43 22.20 9.43
C THR A 148 4.90 22.52 9.64
N ALA A 149 5.74 21.49 9.82
CA ALA A 149 7.17 21.67 10.00
C ALA A 149 7.83 22.35 8.79
N TRP A 150 7.51 21.90 7.57
CA TRP A 150 8.04 22.48 6.33
C TRP A 150 7.60 23.92 6.12
N VAL A 151 6.33 24.24 6.41
CA VAL A 151 5.84 25.63 6.29
C VAL A 151 6.54 26.55 7.28
N ASN A 152 6.69 26.11 8.53
CA ASN A 152 7.42 26.86 9.56
C ASN A 152 8.88 27.13 9.16
N GLU A 153 9.55 26.14 8.56
CA GLU A 153 10.95 26.22 8.13
C GLU A 153 11.12 27.11 6.89
N ASP A 154 10.37 26.83 5.82
CA ASP A 154 10.54 27.49 4.51
C ASP A 154 10.05 28.94 4.50
N PHE A 155 9.01 29.26 5.29
CA PHE A 155 8.38 30.58 5.28
C PHE A 155 8.64 31.40 6.54
N ARG A 156 9.42 30.87 7.51
CA ARG A 156 9.79 31.55 8.76
C ARG A 156 8.61 32.20 9.46
N VAL A 157 7.56 31.40 9.61
CA VAL A 157 6.24 31.85 10.09
C VAL A 157 6.30 32.32 11.55
N SER A 158 5.56 33.40 11.88
CA SER A 158 5.40 33.89 13.26
C SER A 158 3.95 34.33 13.51
N PRO A 159 3.24 33.76 14.52
CA PRO A 159 3.66 32.65 15.38
C PRO A 159 3.71 31.32 14.62
N LEU A 160 4.59 30.41 15.05
CA LEU A 160 4.74 29.10 14.41
C LEU A 160 3.42 28.32 14.37
N LEU A 161 3.17 27.64 13.25
CA LEU A 161 2.07 26.71 13.11
C LEU A 161 2.28 25.52 14.05
N ARG A 162 1.19 25.08 14.67
CA ARG A 162 1.18 23.97 15.62
C ARG A 162 0.84 22.65 14.91
N PRO A 163 1.62 21.57 15.09
CA PRO A 163 1.31 20.26 14.50
C PRO A 163 -0.01 19.67 15.04
N ASP A 164 -0.25 19.85 16.33
CA ASP A 164 -1.39 19.31 17.08
C ASP A 164 -2.70 20.10 16.91
N SER A 165 -2.66 21.28 16.28
CA SER A 165 -3.84 22.12 16.06
C SER A 165 -3.91 22.66 14.64
N LYS A 166 -5.13 22.63 14.07
CA LYS A 166 -5.42 23.18 12.74
C LYS A 166 -6.17 24.52 12.79
N GLN A 167 -6.53 25.02 13.97
CA GLN A 167 -7.39 26.20 14.13
C GLN A 167 -6.81 27.47 13.51
N LEU A 168 -5.49 27.63 13.57
CA LEU A 168 -4.76 28.78 13.03
C LEU A 168 -4.14 28.48 11.65
N ARG A 169 -4.70 27.53 10.89
CA ARG A 169 -4.30 27.26 9.50
C ARG A 169 -5.35 27.86 8.55
N SER A 170 -5.33 27.47 7.27
CA SER A 170 -6.23 28.03 6.25
C SER A 170 -6.08 29.55 6.09
N PHE A 171 -7.13 30.22 5.61
CA PHE A 171 -7.22 31.66 5.41
C PHE A 171 -7.13 32.51 6.69
N VAL A 172 -7.10 31.89 7.87
CA VAL A 172 -6.81 32.58 9.13
C VAL A 172 -5.33 32.98 9.22
N HIS A 173 -4.46 32.26 8.50
CA HIS A 173 -3.03 32.46 8.55
C HIS A 173 -2.47 32.75 7.16
N ASP A 174 -1.82 33.91 7.01
CA ASP A 174 -1.38 34.44 5.72
C ASP A 174 -0.66 33.43 4.84
N VAL A 175 0.35 32.71 5.37
CA VAL A 175 1.11 31.73 4.56
C VAL A 175 0.25 30.54 4.11
N CYS A 176 -0.62 30.00 4.99
CA CYS A 176 -1.52 28.90 4.62
C CYS A 176 -2.60 29.37 3.65
N GLY A 177 -3.22 30.53 3.93
CA GLY A 177 -4.20 31.15 3.05
C GLY A 177 -3.64 31.41 1.66
N ARG A 178 -2.41 31.93 1.60
CA ARG A 178 -1.67 32.14 0.35
C ARG A 178 -1.51 30.83 -0.42
N LEU A 179 -0.91 29.81 0.19
CA LEU A 179 -0.73 28.48 -0.42
C LEU A 179 -2.05 27.84 -0.90
N LEU A 180 -3.14 28.05 -0.18
CA LEU A 180 -4.47 27.50 -0.52
C LEU A 180 -5.27 28.34 -1.51
N CYS A 181 -4.82 29.57 -1.80
CA CYS A 181 -5.54 30.53 -2.62
C CYS A 181 -5.60 30.02 -4.06
N PRO A 182 -6.77 30.05 -4.73
CA PRO A 182 -6.86 29.84 -6.16
C PRO A 182 -5.97 30.84 -6.91
N ALA A 183 -5.39 30.42 -8.04
CA ALA A 183 -4.48 31.25 -8.81
C ALA A 183 -5.17 32.49 -9.43
N GLU A 184 -6.50 32.43 -9.58
CA GLU A 184 -7.32 33.48 -10.15
C GLU A 184 -7.66 34.60 -9.14
N TRP A 185 -7.37 34.41 -7.85
CA TRP A 185 -7.74 35.33 -6.80
C TRP A 185 -6.52 36.11 -6.33
N ASP A 186 -6.63 37.44 -6.30
CA ASP A 186 -5.54 38.33 -5.93
C ASP A 186 -5.34 38.34 -4.40
N TRP A 187 -4.37 37.55 -3.93
CA TRP A 187 -3.81 37.63 -2.56
C TRP A 187 -2.51 38.47 -2.52
N SER A 188 -2.10 39.04 -3.67
CA SER A 188 -0.99 39.97 -3.92
C SER A 188 0.46 39.46 -3.69
N ASN A 189 1.03 38.46 -4.36
CA ASN A 189 0.84 37.99 -5.73
C ASN A 189 1.40 36.53 -5.81
N ASP A 190 0.63 35.63 -6.45
CA ASP A 190 1.06 34.37 -7.11
C ASP A 190 1.57 33.16 -6.30
N CYS A 191 1.25 32.98 -5.01
CA CYS A 191 1.76 31.83 -4.23
C CYS A 191 0.77 30.70 -4.01
N THR A 192 0.62 29.79 -4.96
CA THR A 192 -0.28 28.62 -4.85
C THR A 192 0.49 27.33 -4.53
N GLU A 193 -0.10 26.46 -3.70
CA GLU A 193 0.51 25.23 -3.19
C GLU A 193 0.95 24.26 -4.28
N ALA A 194 0.38 24.37 -5.48
CA ALA A 194 0.69 23.48 -6.58
C ALA A 194 1.84 23.95 -7.47
N TRP A 195 2.18 25.25 -7.52
CA TRP A 195 3.14 25.78 -8.49
C TRP A 195 4.59 25.75 -8.02
N ALA A 196 5.53 25.56 -8.96
CA ALA A 196 6.96 25.66 -8.73
C ALA A 196 7.30 27.01 -8.10
N ASN A 197 8.18 27.00 -7.09
CA ASN A 197 8.54 28.17 -6.28
C ASN A 197 7.34 28.90 -5.66
N TYR A 198 6.16 28.28 -5.66
CA TYR A 198 4.91 28.92 -5.29
C TYR A 198 4.75 30.23 -6.08
N ALA A 199 4.87 30.13 -7.41
CA ALA A 199 4.78 31.27 -8.32
C ALA A 199 3.88 30.90 -9.50
N PHE A 200 2.68 31.47 -9.54
CA PHE A 200 1.79 31.44 -10.69
C PHE A 200 2.36 32.29 -11.84
N ASN A 201 2.05 31.91 -13.08
CA ASN A 201 2.45 32.64 -14.27
C ASN A 201 1.22 32.87 -15.15
N GLY A 202 0.68 34.09 -15.13
CA GLY A 202 -0.51 34.44 -15.94
C GLY A 202 -0.31 34.30 -17.47
N GLY A 203 0.93 34.31 -17.96
CA GLY A 203 1.25 34.11 -19.37
C GLY A 203 1.36 32.64 -19.80
N ASP A 204 1.58 31.72 -18.86
CA ASP A 204 1.57 30.26 -19.08
C ASP A 204 1.13 29.58 -17.77
N VAL A 205 -0.17 29.43 -17.59
CA VAL A 205 -0.79 28.99 -16.33
C VAL A 205 -0.37 27.57 -15.91
N GLU A 206 0.05 26.74 -16.86
CA GLU A 206 0.58 25.40 -16.58
C GLU A 206 2.05 25.40 -16.15
N LYS A 207 2.77 26.50 -16.37
CA LYS A 207 4.20 26.59 -16.09
C LYS A 207 4.45 26.45 -14.60
N GLY A 208 5.05 25.32 -14.24
CA GLY A 208 5.35 25.01 -12.84
C GLY A 208 4.19 24.38 -12.07
N LEU A 209 3.00 24.25 -12.66
CA LEU A 209 1.88 23.58 -12.01
C LEU A 209 2.26 22.13 -11.63
N PHE A 210 1.84 21.71 -10.43
CA PHE A 210 2.21 20.47 -9.75
C PHE A 210 3.71 20.26 -9.54
N ARG A 211 4.52 21.32 -9.39
CA ARG A 211 5.98 21.20 -9.18
C ARG A 211 6.48 21.91 -7.91
N SER A 212 5.59 22.27 -6.99
CA SER A 212 6.00 22.88 -5.73
C SER A 212 6.85 21.94 -4.85
N LYS A 213 7.73 22.53 -4.04
CA LYS A 213 8.59 21.79 -3.11
C LYS A 213 7.75 20.94 -2.15
N ILE A 214 6.69 21.51 -1.56
CA ILE A 214 5.83 20.82 -0.60
C ILE A 214 5.13 19.59 -1.18
N LEU A 215 4.70 19.63 -2.45
CA LEU A 215 4.10 18.48 -3.11
C LEU A 215 5.13 17.35 -3.28
N VAL A 216 6.36 17.67 -3.70
CA VAL A 216 7.42 16.66 -3.86
C VAL A 216 7.81 16.06 -2.50
N GLN A 217 7.91 16.89 -1.45
CA GLN A 217 8.16 16.42 -0.09
C GLN A 217 7.04 15.50 0.40
N ALA A 218 5.77 15.87 0.20
CA ALA A 218 4.62 15.06 0.60
C ALA A 218 4.57 13.73 -0.16
N PHE A 219 4.84 13.75 -1.46
CA PHE A 219 4.93 12.53 -2.27
C PHE A 219 6.01 11.59 -1.73
N LYS A 220 7.20 12.11 -1.44
CA LYS A 220 8.30 11.32 -0.87
C LYS A 220 7.97 10.82 0.54
N ALA A 221 7.29 11.61 1.37
CA ALA A 221 6.86 11.18 2.69
C ALA A 221 5.87 10.00 2.63
N ILE A 222 4.91 10.03 1.70
CA ILE A 222 3.92 8.97 1.50
C ILE A 222 4.54 7.73 0.86
N PHE A 223 5.22 7.88 -0.27
CA PHE A 223 5.61 6.72 -1.10
C PHE A 223 7.01 6.20 -0.80
N THR A 224 7.95 7.06 -0.38
CA THR A 224 9.33 6.66 -0.12
C THR A 224 9.63 6.62 1.37
N SER A 225 10.05 7.74 1.97
CA SER A 225 10.31 7.84 3.40
C SER A 225 10.30 9.29 3.88
N PRO A 226 9.96 9.56 5.16
CA PRO A 226 10.07 10.89 5.74
C PRO A 226 11.47 11.50 5.60
N SER A 227 12.53 10.69 5.74
CA SER A 227 13.91 11.15 5.55
C SER A 227 14.16 11.64 4.13
N SER A 228 13.67 10.91 3.12
CA SER A 228 13.83 11.32 1.72
C SER A 228 13.07 12.61 1.38
N ALA A 229 12.02 12.96 2.13
CA ALA A 229 11.31 14.23 1.98
C ALA A 229 12.14 15.45 2.44
N ARG A 230 13.22 15.24 3.21
CA ARG A 230 14.15 16.33 3.57
C ARG A 230 15.17 16.62 2.46
N GLU A 231 15.43 15.66 1.58
CA GLU A 231 16.37 15.75 0.45
C GLU A 231 15.66 16.24 -0.83
N VAL A 232 14.94 17.36 -0.77
CA VAL A 232 14.21 17.93 -1.93
C VAL A 232 14.83 19.24 -2.44
N GLU A 233 15.87 19.74 -1.76
CA GLU A 233 16.63 20.92 -2.17
C GLU A 233 17.36 20.68 -3.51
N GLY A 234 17.14 21.59 -4.48
CA GLY A 234 17.88 21.67 -5.74
C GLY A 234 17.21 21.08 -7.00
N ASP A 235 17.69 21.52 -8.17
CA ASP A 235 17.29 21.01 -9.48
C ASP A 235 17.81 19.61 -9.81
N GLY A 236 18.60 19.03 -8.90
CA GLY A 236 19.16 17.68 -9.03
C GLY A 236 18.11 16.57 -9.15
N ASP A 237 18.54 15.44 -9.69
CA ASP A 237 17.73 14.22 -9.71
C ASP A 237 17.50 13.74 -8.27
N GLY A 238 16.36 13.08 -8.02
CA GLY A 238 16.16 12.45 -6.73
C GLY A 238 17.31 11.50 -6.40
N ALA A 239 17.75 11.48 -5.14
CA ALA A 239 18.62 10.42 -4.66
C ALA A 239 17.99 9.07 -5.06
N ASN A 240 18.80 8.10 -5.48
CA ASN A 240 18.28 6.79 -5.87
C ASN A 240 17.82 6.02 -4.63
N ILE A 241 16.66 6.40 -4.09
CA ILE A 241 16.14 5.93 -2.80
C ILE A 241 16.00 4.41 -2.80
N LEU A 242 15.60 3.80 -3.93
CA LEU A 242 15.52 2.34 -4.07
C LEU A 242 16.90 1.67 -3.93
N LYS A 243 17.96 2.24 -4.53
CA LYS A 243 19.33 1.71 -4.39
C LYS A 243 19.92 2.02 -3.01
N ASN A 244 19.66 3.20 -2.45
CA ASN A 244 20.12 3.58 -1.12
C ASN A 244 19.50 2.70 -0.04
N ASN A 245 18.18 2.44 -0.10
CA ASN A 245 17.52 1.51 0.82
C ASN A 245 18.03 0.07 0.67
N ARG A 246 18.31 -0.39 -0.56
CA ARG A 246 18.90 -1.71 -0.80
C ARG A 246 20.31 -1.81 -0.22
N ARG A 247 21.15 -0.80 -0.42
CA ARG A 247 22.52 -0.73 0.14
C ARG A 247 22.50 -0.66 1.66
N ALA A 248 21.65 0.20 2.24
CA ALA A 248 21.51 0.32 3.70
C ALA A 248 21.11 -1.03 4.36
N ARG A 249 20.24 -1.81 3.70
CA ARG A 249 19.90 -3.16 4.15
C ARG A 249 21.07 -4.15 4.10
N GLN A 250 21.95 -4.03 3.10
CA GLN A 250 23.12 -4.89 2.95
C GLN A 250 24.24 -4.52 3.93
N THR A 251 24.39 -3.23 4.27
CA THR A 251 25.41 -2.76 5.20
C THR A 251 25.02 -2.94 6.67
N LEU A 252 23.72 -2.87 6.98
CA LEU A 252 23.19 -3.01 8.34
C LEU A 252 22.46 -4.35 8.46
N ASN A 253 23.19 -5.46 8.35
CA ASN A 253 22.64 -6.83 8.42
C ASN A 253 21.80 -7.13 9.68
N HIS A 254 21.81 -6.25 10.70
CA HIS A 254 21.04 -6.40 11.95
C HIS A 254 19.91 -5.38 12.15
N VAL A 255 19.72 -4.40 11.25
CA VAL A 255 18.64 -3.39 11.39
C VAL A 255 17.56 -3.65 10.35
N LYS A 256 16.35 -4.02 10.81
CA LYS A 256 15.16 -4.12 9.94
C LYS A 256 14.77 -2.73 9.42
N VAL A 257 15.30 -2.33 8.27
CA VAL A 257 14.87 -1.11 7.57
C VAL A 257 13.49 -1.33 6.96
N LYS A 258 12.48 -0.57 7.40
CA LYS A 258 11.10 -0.63 6.87
C LYS A 258 11.11 -0.41 5.35
N THR A 259 10.47 -1.32 4.60
CA THR A 259 10.30 -1.19 3.15
C THR A 259 9.44 0.04 2.87
N CYS A 260 9.83 0.89 1.90
CA CYS A 260 8.99 2.02 1.50
C CYS A 260 7.71 1.55 0.80
N ILE A 261 6.66 2.38 0.84
CA ILE A 261 5.36 2.06 0.23
C ILE A 261 5.51 1.80 -1.26
N ALA A 262 6.28 2.62 -1.99
CA ALA A 262 6.56 2.42 -3.41
C ALA A 262 7.14 1.05 -3.71
N SER A 263 8.03 0.51 -2.86
CA SER A 263 8.54 -0.85 -3.03
C SER A 263 7.47 -1.91 -2.71
N ILE A 264 6.62 -1.68 -1.71
CA ILE A 264 5.54 -2.61 -1.33
C ILE A 264 4.52 -2.75 -2.46
N ILE A 265 4.18 -1.64 -3.13
CA ILE A 265 3.18 -1.62 -4.21
C ILE A 265 3.82 -1.71 -5.60
N ASN A 266 5.12 -2.00 -5.68
CA ASN A 266 5.93 -2.05 -6.90
C ASN A 266 5.79 -0.82 -7.82
N MET A 267 5.65 0.37 -7.23
CA MET A 267 5.59 1.63 -7.93
C MET A 267 6.98 2.06 -8.39
N ARG A 268 7.16 2.13 -9.72
CA ARG A 268 8.42 2.51 -10.38
C ARG A 268 8.36 3.87 -11.06
N LYS A 269 7.14 4.31 -11.42
CA LYS A 269 6.86 5.57 -12.08
C LYS A 269 5.77 6.30 -11.31
N VAL A 270 5.85 7.62 -11.30
CA VAL A 270 4.79 8.46 -10.72
C VAL A 270 3.58 8.42 -11.65
N THR A 271 2.38 8.27 -11.09
CA THR A 271 1.13 8.22 -11.86
C THR A 271 0.29 9.48 -11.64
N PRO A 272 -0.56 9.86 -12.62
CA PRO A 272 -1.54 10.95 -12.47
C PRO A 272 -2.30 10.93 -11.14
N ARG A 273 -2.94 9.80 -10.83
CA ARG A 273 -3.76 9.59 -9.64
C ARG A 273 -2.95 9.67 -8.34
N SER A 274 -1.68 9.28 -8.36
CA SER A 274 -0.80 9.46 -7.20
C SER A 274 -0.43 10.91 -6.92
N ILE A 275 -0.29 11.75 -7.96
CA ILE A 275 -0.12 13.19 -7.79
C ILE A 275 -1.42 13.80 -7.26
N ALA A 276 -2.57 13.48 -7.86
CA ALA A 276 -3.87 13.96 -7.40
C ALA A 276 -4.12 13.65 -5.91
N TYR A 277 -3.71 12.46 -5.46
CA TYR A 277 -3.82 12.06 -4.06
C TYR A 277 -2.97 12.93 -3.14
N VAL A 278 -1.71 13.15 -3.52
CA VAL A 278 -0.79 13.99 -2.74
C VAL A 278 -1.27 15.44 -2.69
N VAL A 279 -1.78 15.99 -3.79
CA VAL A 279 -2.33 17.35 -3.84
C VAL A 279 -3.50 17.49 -2.87
N CYS A 280 -4.45 16.54 -2.88
CA CYS A 280 -5.57 16.55 -1.92
C CYS A 280 -5.07 16.46 -0.47
N GLN A 281 -4.07 15.61 -0.21
CA GLN A 281 -3.50 15.43 1.13
C GLN A 281 -2.78 16.68 1.66
N VAL A 282 -2.00 17.36 0.80
CA VAL A 282 -1.31 18.62 1.16
C VAL A 282 -2.32 19.73 1.42
N ARG A 283 -3.29 19.90 0.52
CA ARG A 283 -4.37 20.86 0.72
C ARG A 283 -5.08 20.63 2.06
N PHE A 284 -5.44 19.37 2.34
CA PHE A 284 -6.05 19.04 3.60
C PHE A 284 -5.11 19.37 4.77
N ALA A 285 -3.82 19.08 4.71
CA ALA A 285 -2.88 19.44 5.79
C ALA A 285 -2.78 20.95 6.05
N LEU A 286 -2.91 21.77 5.01
CA LEU A 286 -2.88 23.24 5.07
C LEU A 286 -4.21 23.88 5.48
N SER A 287 -5.35 23.20 5.27
CA SER A 287 -6.68 23.66 5.71
C SER A 287 -6.81 23.73 7.23
N SER A 288 -7.91 24.29 7.74
CA SER A 288 -8.23 24.33 9.17
C SER A 288 -9.09 23.15 9.65
N VAL A 289 -9.51 22.27 8.75
CA VAL A 289 -10.46 21.20 9.06
C VAL A 289 -9.83 20.03 9.81
N SER A 290 -10.44 19.62 10.92
CA SER A 290 -9.91 18.52 11.74
C SER A 290 -10.07 17.12 11.12
N SER A 291 -11.13 16.91 10.33
CA SER A 291 -11.54 15.60 9.78
C SER A 291 -11.75 15.65 8.26
N TRP A 292 -11.34 14.59 7.55
CA TRP A 292 -11.50 14.51 6.10
C TRP A 292 -12.99 14.38 5.72
N ARG A 293 -13.46 15.20 4.78
CA ARG A 293 -14.83 15.22 4.27
C ARG A 293 -14.82 15.49 2.77
N THR A 294 -15.86 15.06 2.06
CA THR A 294 -16.02 15.34 0.63
C THR A 294 -16.20 16.83 0.37
N VAL A 295 -17.03 17.48 1.18
CA VAL A 295 -17.30 18.92 1.12
C VAL A 295 -16.88 19.55 2.44
N ASP A 296 -16.10 20.61 2.34
CA ASP A 296 -15.55 21.41 3.41
C ASP A 296 -15.90 22.88 3.18
N GLY A 297 -17.01 23.33 3.79
CA GLY A 297 -17.58 24.64 3.48
C GLY A 297 -17.87 24.75 1.98
N ASP A 298 -17.23 25.70 1.32
CA ASP A 298 -17.37 25.94 -0.12
C ASP A 298 -16.39 25.10 -0.97
N PHE A 299 -15.49 24.34 -0.33
CA PHE A 299 -14.50 23.53 -1.04
C PHE A 299 -14.95 22.07 -1.20
N ASN A 300 -15.04 21.61 -2.45
CA ASN A 300 -15.38 20.23 -2.77
C ASN A 300 -14.12 19.44 -3.17
N TYR A 301 -13.67 18.53 -2.28
CA TYR A 301 -12.49 17.71 -2.53
C TYR A 301 -12.70 16.64 -3.62
N GLU A 302 -13.93 16.15 -3.82
CA GLU A 302 -14.20 15.20 -4.90
C GLU A 302 -14.11 15.88 -6.27
N ALA A 303 -14.68 17.08 -6.41
CA ALA A 303 -14.53 17.90 -7.60
C ALA A 303 -13.04 18.25 -7.83
N PHE A 304 -12.31 18.63 -6.77
CA PHE A 304 -10.89 18.93 -6.86
C PHE A 304 -10.03 17.74 -7.28
N TRP A 305 -10.27 16.56 -6.69
CA TRP A 305 -9.65 15.30 -7.11
C TRP A 305 -9.93 15.02 -8.60
N ASN A 306 -11.21 15.12 -9.00
CA ASN A 306 -11.63 14.85 -10.36
C ASN A 306 -10.96 15.79 -11.37
N ASN A 307 -10.99 17.10 -11.11
CA ASN A 307 -10.32 18.11 -11.94
C ASN A 307 -8.81 17.86 -12.05
N THR A 308 -8.17 17.45 -10.95
CA THR A 308 -6.73 17.12 -10.97
C THR A 308 -6.46 15.88 -11.81
N VAL A 309 -7.27 14.83 -11.68
CA VAL A 309 -7.13 13.62 -12.51
C VAL A 309 -7.36 13.94 -13.98
N ASP A 310 -8.37 14.75 -14.30
CA ASP A 310 -8.72 15.11 -15.68
C ASP A 310 -7.62 15.93 -16.36
N PHE A 311 -6.95 16.84 -15.63
CA PHE A 311 -5.78 17.54 -16.15
C PHE A 311 -4.73 16.59 -16.75
N PHE A 312 -4.55 15.42 -16.14
CA PHE A 312 -3.58 14.43 -16.60
C PHE A 312 -4.17 13.40 -17.59
N GLU A 313 -5.42 12.99 -17.41
CA GLU A 313 -6.03 11.86 -18.13
C GLU A 313 -6.96 12.27 -19.28
N ASP A 314 -7.53 13.47 -19.24
CA ASP A 314 -8.45 14.02 -20.24
C ASP A 314 -7.80 15.17 -21.02
N VAL A 315 -6.66 14.87 -21.65
CA VAL A 315 -5.85 15.86 -22.34
C VAL A 315 -6.45 16.24 -23.70
N PRO A 316 -6.59 17.54 -24.04
CA PRO A 316 -7.31 18.00 -25.23
C PRO A 316 -6.59 17.72 -26.56
N GLY A 317 -5.30 17.33 -26.52
CA GLY A 317 -4.57 17.00 -27.74
C GLY A 317 -3.08 16.71 -27.54
N PRO A 318 -2.33 16.47 -28.64
CA PRO A 318 -0.95 15.98 -28.59
C PRO A 318 0.05 16.91 -27.89
N VAL A 319 -0.19 18.23 -27.94
CA VAL A 319 0.67 19.22 -27.26
C VAL A 319 0.54 19.09 -25.74
N ALA A 320 -0.69 19.07 -25.22
CA ALA A 320 -0.98 18.88 -23.80
C ALA A 320 -0.47 17.51 -23.32
N GLN A 321 -0.69 16.46 -24.11
CA GLN A 321 -0.18 15.11 -23.81
C GLN A 321 1.35 15.09 -23.64
N ARG A 322 2.10 15.79 -24.49
CA ARG A 322 3.56 15.92 -24.35
C ARG A 322 3.96 16.70 -23.09
N ARG A 323 3.20 17.72 -22.71
CA ARG A 323 3.45 18.49 -21.46
C ARG A 323 3.22 17.61 -20.24
N VAL A 324 2.11 16.87 -20.20
CA VAL A 324 1.80 15.88 -19.15
C VAL A 324 2.88 14.80 -19.07
N ALA A 325 3.29 14.22 -20.20
CA ALA A 325 4.35 13.20 -20.22
C ALA A 325 5.67 13.73 -19.64
N LYS A 326 6.09 14.95 -20.02
CA LYS A 326 7.27 15.62 -19.46
C LYS A 326 7.14 15.89 -17.95
N LEU A 327 5.94 16.24 -17.48
CA LEU A 327 5.67 16.44 -16.06
C LEU A 327 5.78 15.14 -15.26
N LEU A 328 5.18 14.04 -15.74
CA LEU A 328 5.28 12.72 -15.11
C LEU A 328 6.73 12.18 -15.12
N GLU A 329 7.48 12.44 -16.18
CA GLU A 329 8.90 12.10 -16.26
C GLU A 329 9.73 12.90 -15.25
N TRP A 330 9.48 14.20 -15.15
CA TRP A 330 10.10 15.06 -14.13
C TRP A 330 9.84 14.55 -12.72
N TRP A 331 8.58 14.22 -12.41
CA TRP A 331 8.18 13.64 -11.13
C TRP A 331 8.88 12.31 -10.83
N THR A 332 8.88 11.40 -11.80
CA THR A 332 9.53 10.09 -11.69
C THR A 332 11.03 10.26 -11.41
N ARG A 333 11.69 11.19 -12.10
CA ARG A 333 13.11 11.49 -11.90
C ARG A 333 13.40 12.13 -10.53
N LYS A 334 12.52 13.04 -10.06
CA LYS A 334 12.65 13.69 -8.75
C LYS A 334 12.42 12.76 -7.57
N VAL A 335 11.52 11.78 -7.71
CA VAL A 335 11.18 10.84 -6.63
C VAL A 335 12.11 9.63 -6.63
N PHE A 336 12.38 9.05 -7.80
CA PHE A 336 13.09 7.76 -7.92
C PHE A 336 14.53 7.87 -8.46
N GLY A 337 14.94 9.04 -8.97
CA GLY A 337 16.25 9.28 -9.57
C GLY A 337 16.39 8.77 -11.02
N LYS A 338 17.58 8.90 -11.60
CA LYS A 338 17.89 8.53 -13.01
C LYS A 338 18.06 7.03 -13.31
N ASN A 339 17.89 6.12 -12.35
CA ASN A 339 18.19 4.71 -12.63
C ASN A 339 16.98 3.93 -13.12
N HIS A 340 16.66 4.08 -14.40
CA HIS A 340 16.17 2.95 -15.18
C HIS A 340 17.05 2.79 -16.42
N ARG A 341 18.36 2.56 -16.20
CA ARG A 341 19.25 2.06 -17.27
C ARG A 341 18.66 0.81 -17.94
N ASP A 342 17.91 0.03 -17.18
CA ASP A 342 17.24 -1.19 -17.63
C ASP A 342 15.98 -0.92 -18.51
N ASP A 343 15.43 0.31 -18.49
CA ASP A 343 14.33 0.74 -19.38
C ASP A 343 14.85 1.52 -20.62
N LEU A 344 16.14 1.84 -20.68
CA LEU A 344 16.71 2.56 -21.81
C LEU A 344 16.95 1.57 -22.95
N THR A 345 16.42 1.88 -24.12
CA THR A 345 16.76 1.13 -25.34
C THR A 345 18.28 1.20 -25.57
N PRO A 346 18.91 0.15 -26.11
CA PRO A 346 20.36 0.12 -26.41
C PRO A 346 20.85 1.38 -27.16
N ASP A 347 20.04 1.92 -28.06
CA ASP A 347 20.28 3.14 -28.84
C ASP A 347 20.44 4.44 -28.03
N VAL A 348 19.81 4.51 -26.85
CA VAL A 348 19.94 5.68 -25.96
C VAL A 348 21.15 5.52 -25.06
N VAL A 349 21.50 4.27 -24.72
CA VAL A 349 22.70 3.93 -23.93
C VAL A 349 23.98 4.18 -24.75
N SER A 350 23.97 3.91 -26.05
CA SER A 350 25.11 4.19 -26.95
C SER A 350 25.41 5.69 -27.08
N LYS A 351 24.37 6.54 -27.01
CA LYS A 351 24.49 8.01 -27.11
C LYS A 351 24.86 8.71 -25.80
N MET A 352 25.07 7.98 -24.70
CA MET A 352 25.44 8.60 -23.42
C MET A 352 26.93 8.97 -23.39
N SER A 353 27.24 10.11 -22.75
CA SER A 353 28.60 10.68 -22.67
C SER A 353 29.66 9.73 -22.12
N VAL A 354 29.29 8.77 -21.27
CA VAL A 354 30.22 7.76 -20.72
C VAL A 354 30.61 6.72 -21.77
N THR A 355 29.68 6.32 -22.64
CA THR A 355 29.93 5.38 -23.74
C THR A 355 30.78 6.06 -24.81
N ALA A 356 30.41 7.30 -25.18
CA ALA A 356 31.20 8.12 -26.10
C ALA A 356 32.63 8.39 -25.58
N LEU A 357 32.80 8.61 -24.27
CA LEU A 357 34.12 8.78 -23.66
C LEU A 357 34.93 7.47 -23.65
N ALA A 358 34.28 6.32 -23.44
CA ALA A 358 34.93 5.02 -23.52
C ALA A 358 35.35 4.68 -24.95
N GLU A 359 34.51 4.98 -25.94
CA GLU A 359 34.82 4.85 -27.37
C GLU A 359 35.96 5.77 -27.79
N GLN A 360 35.96 7.03 -27.32
CA GLN A 360 37.06 7.96 -27.57
C GLN A 360 38.39 7.44 -27.00
N ARG A 361 38.37 6.90 -25.76
CA ARG A 361 39.58 6.34 -25.14
C ARG A 361 40.08 5.10 -25.88
N LYS A 362 39.17 4.23 -26.32
CA LYS A 362 39.52 3.05 -27.10
C LYS A 362 40.10 3.42 -28.46
N ALA A 363 39.49 4.36 -29.18
CA ALA A 363 39.99 4.83 -30.46
C ALA A 363 41.39 5.46 -30.35
N LEU A 364 41.70 6.10 -29.22
CA LEU A 364 43.04 6.63 -28.95
C LEU A 364 44.08 5.53 -28.67
N GLU A 365 43.69 4.41 -28.04
CA GLU A 365 44.59 3.25 -27.88
C GLU A 365 44.79 2.51 -29.20
N ASP A 366 43.71 2.28 -29.97
CA ASP A 366 43.78 1.61 -31.27
C ASP A 366 44.67 2.43 -32.24
N ALA A 367 44.52 3.77 -32.26
CA ALA A 367 45.36 4.66 -33.08
C ALA A 367 46.83 4.73 -32.61
N ALA A 368 47.11 4.48 -31.32
CA ALA A 368 48.48 4.38 -30.83
C ALA A 368 49.13 3.05 -31.27
N PHE A 369 48.36 1.97 -31.34
CA PHE A 369 48.82 0.65 -31.80
C PHE A 369 49.07 0.59 -33.31
N ASP A 370 48.28 1.32 -34.12
CA ASP A 370 48.44 1.38 -35.59
C ASP A 370 49.57 2.35 -36.04
N SER A 371 50.27 2.99 -35.09
CA SER A 371 51.36 3.95 -35.34
C SER A 371 52.76 3.41 -35.04
N GLU A 372 52.87 2.16 -34.61
CA GLU A 372 54.10 1.34 -34.64
C GLU A 372 54.10 0.41 -35.86
#